data_AF-A0A075LV35-F1
#
_entry.id   AF-A0A075LV35-F1
#
_cell.length_a   1.000
_cell.length_b   1.000
_cell.length_c   1.000
_cell.angle_alpha   90.00
_cell.angle_beta   90.00
_cell.angle_gamma   90.00
#
_symmetry.space_group_name_H-M   'P 1'
#
loop_
_entity.id
_entity.type
_entity.pdbx_description
1 polymer ?
#
loop_
_entity_poly.entity_id
_entity_poly.type
_entity_poly.pdbx_seq_one_letter_code
_entity_poly.pdbx_strand_id
1 'polypeptide(L)' 'MKHLKILEALNEKNELTVEEIAKESNLNLAETKKLLMRLSEQGKVESFEKEGKIYWKIKEVSEEEKKLKKEFY' A
#
# COMPACT_ATOMS: atom_id res chain seq x y z
N MET A 1 -3.11 -14.30 -4.34
CA MET A 1 -2.19 -13.16 -4.58
C MET A 1 -2.01 -12.39 -3.27
N LYS A 2 -0.83 -12.46 -2.63
CA LYS A 2 -0.61 -11.91 -1.27
C LYS A 2 -0.68 -10.37 -1.18
N HIS A 3 -0.41 -9.66 -2.28
CA HIS A 3 -0.41 -8.19 -2.31
C HIS A 3 -1.81 -7.57 -2.32
N LEU A 4 -2.84 -8.31 -2.76
CA LEU A 4 -4.22 -7.83 -2.75
C LEU A 4 -4.74 -7.67 -1.32
N LYS A 5 -4.39 -8.59 -0.41
CA LYS A 5 -4.77 -8.52 1.01
C LYS A 5 -4.28 -7.25 1.71
N ILE A 6 -3.09 -6.78 1.35
CA ILE A 6 -2.52 -5.53 1.91
C ILE A 6 -3.34 -4.33 1.43
N LEU A 7 -3.73 -4.32 0.16
CA LEU A 7 -4.56 -3.26 -0.40
C LEU A 7 -5.98 -3.31 0.20
N GLU A 8 -6.58 -4.50 0.36
CA GLU A 8 -7.88 -4.65 1.02
C GLU A 8 -7.85 -4.11 2.46
N ALA A 9 -6.84 -4.51 3.26
CA ALA A 9 -6.69 -4.02 4.63
C ALA A 9 -6.53 -2.49 4.70
N LEU A 10 -5.74 -1.90 3.79
CA LEU A 10 -5.57 -0.46 3.72
C LEU A 10 -6.83 0.26 3.21
N ASN A 11 -7.62 -0.36 2.34
CA ASN A 11 -8.87 0.19 1.83
C ASN A 11 -9.97 0.20 2.91
N GLU A 12 -9.99 -0.79 3.81
CA GLU A 12 -10.96 -0.83 4.92
C GLU A 12 -10.63 0.15 6.05
N LYS A 13 -9.34 0.32 6.38
CA LYS A 13 -8.92 1.14 7.54
C LYS A 13 -8.28 2.48 7.21
N ASN A 14 -8.20 2.85 5.92
CA ASN A 14 -7.58 4.06 5.36
C ASN A 14 -6.07 4.18 5.62
N GLU A 15 -5.65 4.13 6.88
CA GLU A 15 -4.27 4.23 7.32
C GLU A 15 -3.93 3.11 8.31
N LEU A 16 -2.86 2.36 8.06
CA LEU A 16 -2.41 1.29 8.95
C LEU A 16 -0.90 1.30 9.10
N THR A 17 -0.43 0.86 10.26
CA THR A 17 0.99 0.57 10.47
C THR A 17 1.38 -0.75 9.81
N VAL A 18 2.68 -0.95 9.59
CA VAL A 18 3.23 -2.22 9.06
C VAL A 18 2.78 -3.42 9.91
N GLU A 19 2.69 -3.24 11.23
CA GLU A 19 2.29 -4.27 12.17
C GLU A 19 0.82 -4.67 12.02
N GLU A 20 -0.06 -3.68 11.87
CA GLU A 20 -1.48 -3.91 11.64
C GLU A 20 -1.74 -4.57 10.29
N ILE A 21 -1.07 -4.10 9.23
CA ILE A 21 -1.18 -4.67 7.90
C ILE A 21 -0.72 -6.13 7.90
N ALA A 22 0.37 -6.43 8.59
CA ALA A 22 0.89 -7.79 8.74
C ALA A 22 -0.12 -8.69 9.46
N LYS A 23 -0.74 -8.18 10.54
CA LYS A 23 -1.76 -8.91 11.31
C LYS A 23 -3.03 -9.17 10.49
N GLU A 24 -3.55 -8.17 9.80
CA GLU A 24 -4.75 -8.28 8.95
C GLU A 24 -4.53 -9.18 7.74
N SER A 25 -3.38 -9.01 7.07
CA SER A 25 -3.03 -9.80 5.89
C SER A 25 -2.58 -11.22 6.22
N ASN A 26 -2.37 -11.52 7.51
CA ASN A 26 -1.78 -12.76 8.01
C ASN A 26 -0.40 -13.04 7.36
N LEU A 27 0.43 -12.01 7.31
CA LEU A 27 1.76 -12.02 6.70
C LEU A 27 2.82 -11.66 7.74
N ASN A 28 4.05 -12.10 7.52
CA ASN A 28 5.17 -11.70 8.36
C ASN A 28 5.58 -10.25 8.10
N LEU A 29 6.05 -9.54 9.13
CA LEU A 29 6.50 -8.13 9.01
C LEU A 29 7.50 -7.91 7.85
N ALA A 30 8.44 -8.85 7.65
CA ALA A 30 9.41 -8.76 6.57
C ALA A 30 8.77 -8.89 5.17
N GLU A 31 7.81 -9.81 5.01
CA GLU A 31 7.04 -9.95 3.76
C GLU A 31 6.18 -8.70 3.54
N THR A 32 5.49 -8.22 4.58
CA THR A 32 4.66 -7.02 4.54
C THR A 32 5.48 -5.79 4.15
N LYS A 33 6.64 -5.54 4.78
CA LYS A 33 7.55 -4.44 4.40
C LYS A 33 7.97 -4.54 2.94
N LYS A 34 8.39 -5.73 2.49
CA LYS A 34 8.82 -5.95 1.10
C LYS A 34 7.69 -5.68 0.11
N LEU A 35 6.46 -6.08 0.43
CA LEU A 35 5.29 -5.83 -0.40
C LEU A 35 4.88 -4.37 -0.39
N LEU A 36 4.87 -3.71 0.77
CA LEU A 36 4.57 -2.29 0.91
C LEU A 36 5.57 -1.43 0.13
N MET A 37 6.87 -1.72 0.23
CA MET A 37 7.89 -1.05 -0.58
C MET A 37 7.60 -1.21 -2.08
N ARG A 38 7.33 -2.44 -2.55
CA ARG A 38 6.97 -2.67 -3.96
C ARG A 38 5.70 -1.93 -4.39
N LEU A 39 4.69 -1.87 -3.53
CA LEU A 39 3.45 -1.13 -3.80
C LEU A 39 3.71 0.39 -3.82
N SER A 40 4.63 0.87 -2.98
CA SER A 40 5.08 2.25 -2.94
C SER A 40 5.82 2.64 -4.22
N GLU A 41 6.74 1.79 -4.67
CA GLU A 41 7.45 1.94 -5.95
C GLU A 41 6.48 1.94 -7.14
N GLN A 42 5.37 1.20 -7.04
CA GLN A 42 4.29 1.21 -8.04
C GLN A 42 3.36 2.44 -7.95
N GLY A 43 3.55 3.31 -6.96
CA GLY A 43 2.70 4.48 -6.71
C GLY A 43 1.30 4.12 -6.19
N LYS A 44 1.08 2.91 -5.68
CA LYS A 44 -0.23 2.45 -5.17
C LYS A 44 -0.46 2.78 -3.71
N VAL A 45 0.60 2.87 -2.93
CA VAL A 45 0.56 3.22 -1.50
C VAL A 45 1.62 4.26 -1.21
N GLU A 46 1.43 5.02 -0.15
CA GLU A 46 2.44 5.94 0.37
C GLU A 46 2.60 5.72 1.88
N SER A 47 3.82 5.96 2.36
CA SER A 47 4.12 5.94 3.79
C SER A 47 4.26 7.37 4.31
N PHE A 48 3.69 7.65 5.48
CA PHE A 48 3.81 8.93 6.17
C PHE A 48 4.06 8.70 7.66
N GLU A 49 4.71 9.66 8.30
CA GLU A 49 4.92 9.62 9.74
C GLU A 49 3.79 10.38 10.45
N LYS A 50 3.20 9.76 11.45
CA LYS A 50 2.18 10.36 12.31
C LYS A 50 2.47 9.94 13.75
N GLU A 51 2.62 10.92 14.65
CA GLU A 51 2.90 10.69 16.08
C GLU A 51 4.15 9.81 16.34
N GLY A 52 5.19 9.95 15.50
CA GLY A 52 6.42 9.17 15.61
C GLY A 52 6.30 7.71 15.14
N LYS A 53 5.19 7.35 14.49
CA LYS A 53 4.97 6.03 13.88
C LYS A 53 4.79 6.16 12.37
N ILE A 54 5.25 5.13 11.64
CA ILE A 54 5.10 5.06 10.19
C ILE A 54 3.77 4.40 9.86
N TYR A 55 2.89 5.17 9.24
CA TYR A 55 1.62 4.72 8.69
C TYR A 55 1.72 4.60 7.18
N TRP A 56 0.92 3.70 6.63
CA TRP A 56 0.77 3.46 5.22
C TRP A 56 -0.68 3.68 4.83
N LYS A 57 -0.91 4.30 3.69
CA LYS A 57 -2.24 4.47 3.09
C LYS A 57 -2.19 4.18 1.60
N ILE A 58 -3.33 3.87 1.00
CA ILE A 58 -3.45 3.78 -0.45
C ILE A 58 -3.27 5.19 -1.02
N LYS A 59 -2.37 5.31 -1.99
CA LYS A 59 -2.26 6.49 -2.81
C LYS A 59 -3.34 6.35 -3.86
N GLU A 60 -4.43 7.11 -3.72
CA GLU A 60 -5.49 7.16 -4.73
C GLU A 60 -4.87 7.65 -6.04
N VAL A 61 -4.55 6.70 -6.93
CA VAL A 61 -4.17 7.02 -8.29
C VAL A 61 -5.46 7.43 -8.99
N SER A 62 -5.70 8.73 -9.08
CA SER A 62 -6.78 9.30 -9.89
C SER A 62 -6.78 8.64 -11.27
N GLU A 63 -7.96 8.30 -11.80
CA GLU A 63 -8.12 7.57 -13.08
C GLU A 63 -7.33 8.17 -14.27
N GLU A 64 -6.94 9.43 -14.18
CA GLU A 64 -6.09 10.13 -15.15
C GLU A 64 -4.70 9.48 -15.33
N GLU A 65 -4.06 8.96 -14.28
CA GLU A 65 -2.77 8.28 -14.39
C GLU A 65 -2.87 6.90 -15.08
N LYS A 66 -4.05 6.25 -15.04
CA LYS A 66 -4.29 4.99 -15.77
C LYS A 66 -4.36 5.21 -17.29
N LYS A 67 -4.78 6.39 -17.75
CA LYS A 67 -4.87 6.70 -19.19
C LYS A 67 -3.49 7.02 -19.79
N LEU A 68 -2.61 7.69 -19.04
CA LEU A 68 -1.27 8.06 -19.50
C LEU A 68 -0.36 6.88 -19.88
N LYS A 69 -0.50 5.72 -19.23
CA LYS A 69 0.29 4.52 -19.60
C LYS A 69 -0.21 3.80 -20.86
N LYS A 70 -1.41 4.11 -21.35
CA LYS A 70 -2.01 3.44 -22.52
C LYS A 70 -1.72 4.14 -23.83
N GLU A 71 -1.17 5.36 -23.79
CA GLU A 71 -0.92 6.20 -24.98
C GLU A 71 0.53 6.11 -25.50
N PHE A 72 1.38 5.32 -24.83
CA PHE A 72 2.80 5.13 -25.17
C PHE A 72 3.14 3.71 -25.68
N TYR A 73 2.18 2.98 -26.26
CA TYR A 73 2.44 1.71 -26.95
C TYR A 73 1.73 1.65 -28.31
#